data_AF-A0A7S2ALU2-F1
#
_entry.id   AF-A0A7S2ALU2-F1
#
_cell.length_a   1.000
_cell.length_b   1.000
_cell.length_c   1.000
_cell.angle_alpha   90.00
_cell.angle_beta   90.00
_cell.angle_gamma   90.00
#
_symmetry.space_group_name_H-M   'P 1'
#
loop_
_entity.id
_entity.type
_entity.pdbx_description
1 polymer ?
#
loop_
_entity_poly.entity_id
_entity_poly.type
_entity_poly.pdbx_seq_one_letter_code
_entity_poly.pdbx_strand_id
1 'polypeptide(L)'
;FEAMKSKYPAASVVWMGDLNRGPDSNICRSIKSGNLAGRKVWPLADIALASGRTIMYGGVIDHIFGSHEVQRVAGGNSGQGGNHMQWLNSADHFPVYAKVKVSGEPAAPTLAPAPTPPAPPTLAPPADPATPAPTPPRCAASSVQRRRHEGSCSCRRRDGPSSTGLYKCVGNDIVMTPR
;
A
#
# COMPACT_ATOMS: atom_id res chain seq x y z
N PHE A 1 -0.28 -6.95 -6.94
CA PHE A 1 1.04 -6.46 -7.35
C PHE A 1 1.23 -6.59 -8.86
N GLU A 2 1.09 -7.79 -9.45
CA GLU A 2 1.24 -8.03 -10.90
C GLU A 2 0.50 -7.02 -11.79
N ALA A 3 -0.80 -6.83 -11.56
CA ALA A 3 -1.60 -5.87 -12.33
C ALA A 3 -1.07 -4.42 -12.25
N MET A 4 -0.55 -4.01 -11.09
CA MET A 4 0.02 -2.67 -10.92
C MET A 4 1.38 -2.53 -11.60
N LYS A 5 2.24 -3.55 -11.55
CA LYS A 5 3.53 -3.55 -12.26
C LYS A 5 3.35 -3.62 -13.76
N SER A 6 2.33 -4.33 -14.25
CA SER A 6 1.95 -4.31 -15.67
C SER A 6 1.49 -2.93 -16.12
N LYS A 7 0.69 -2.23 -15.30
CA LYS A 7 0.24 -0.86 -15.59
C LYS A 7 1.37 0.18 -15.47
N TYR A 8 2.31 -0.04 -14.56
CA TYR A 8 3.43 0.86 -14.28
C TYR A 8 4.74 0.08 -14.32
N PRO A 9 5.25 -0.27 -15.51
CA PRO A 9 6.42 -1.14 -15.65
C PRO A 9 7.68 -0.54 -15.01
N ALA A 10 7.80 0.78 -14.96
CA ALA A 10 8.90 1.49 -14.31
C ALA A 10 8.72 1.66 -12.79
N ALA A 11 7.55 1.35 -12.22
CA ALA A 11 7.32 1.56 -10.79
C ALA A 11 8.13 0.55 -9.97
N SER A 12 8.90 1.07 -9.01
CA SER A 12 9.56 0.26 -8.00
C SER A 12 8.54 -0.33 -7.04
N VAL A 13 8.74 -1.59 -6.66
CA VAL A 13 7.84 -2.31 -5.77
C VAL A 13 8.56 -2.62 -4.47
N VAL A 14 7.94 -2.24 -3.36
CA VAL A 14 8.30 -2.70 -2.02
C VAL A 14 7.08 -3.43 -1.45
N TRP A 15 7.31 -4.63 -0.94
CA TRP A 15 6.32 -5.40 -0.18
C TRP A 15 6.83 -5.64 1.23
N MET A 16 5.96 -5.53 2.22
CA MET A 16 6.29 -5.71 3.63
C MET A 16 5.22 -6.58 4.28
N GLY A 17 5.62 -7.52 5.14
CA GLY A 17 4.66 -8.28 5.93
C GLY A 17 5.24 -9.46 6.67
N ASP A 18 4.40 -10.00 7.54
CA ASP A 18 4.59 -11.26 8.25
C ASP A 18 4.19 -12.44 7.35
N LEU A 19 5.15 -13.31 7.02
CA LEU A 19 4.89 -14.54 6.28
C LEU A 19 4.65 -15.75 7.19
N ASN A 20 4.83 -15.61 8.50
CA ASN A 20 4.88 -16.72 9.47
C ASN A 20 5.87 -17.82 9.05
N ARG A 21 6.92 -17.45 8.30
CA ARG A 21 7.87 -18.37 7.68
C ARG A 21 9.27 -17.75 7.63
N GLY A 22 10.27 -18.60 7.88
CA GLY A 22 11.68 -18.24 7.84
C GLY A 22 12.21 -17.88 6.44
N PRO A 23 13.38 -17.23 6.35
CA PRO A 23 13.98 -16.79 5.09
C PRO A 23 14.29 -17.94 4.10
N ASP A 24 14.49 -19.16 4.60
CA ASP A 24 14.78 -20.35 3.79
C ASP A 24 13.55 -21.18 3.42
N SER A 25 12.37 -20.75 3.87
CA SER A 25 11.11 -21.43 3.56
C SER A 25 10.83 -21.43 2.05
N ASN A 26 10.01 -22.39 1.60
CA ASN A 26 9.62 -22.50 0.19
C ASN A 26 8.99 -21.20 -0.34
N ILE A 27 8.13 -20.55 0.45
CA ILE A 27 7.50 -19.29 0.04
C ILE A 27 8.52 -18.17 -0.15
N CYS A 28 9.49 -18.02 0.76
CA CYS A 28 10.53 -17.01 0.63
C CYS A 28 11.45 -17.29 -0.56
N ARG A 29 11.82 -18.56 -0.80
CA ARG A 29 12.60 -18.97 -1.99
C ARG A 29 11.81 -18.73 -3.28
N SER A 30 10.52 -19.01 -3.28
CA SER A 30 9.60 -18.75 -4.39
C SER A 30 9.48 -17.26 -4.72
N ILE A 31 9.33 -16.40 -3.72
CA ILE A 31 9.34 -14.93 -3.90
C ILE A 31 10.68 -14.48 -4.49
N LYS A 32 11.79 -14.93 -3.91
CA LYS A 32 13.16 -14.56 -4.34
C LYS A 32 13.50 -15.01 -5.76
N SER A 33 12.98 -16.15 -6.19
CA SER A 33 13.20 -16.70 -7.53
C SER A 33 12.17 -16.27 -8.57
N GLY A 34 11.13 -15.54 -8.17
CA GLY A 34 10.04 -15.17 -9.07
C GLY A 34 9.18 -16.37 -9.50
N ASN A 35 9.01 -17.36 -8.63
CA ASN A 35 8.20 -18.56 -8.88
C ASN A 35 7.17 -18.78 -7.78
N LEU A 36 6.02 -18.09 -7.89
CA LEU A 36 4.95 -18.13 -6.90
C LEU A 36 3.83 -19.08 -7.34
N ALA A 37 3.65 -20.18 -6.59
CA ALA A 37 2.60 -21.17 -6.83
C ALA A 37 2.54 -21.66 -8.29
N GLY A 38 3.71 -21.97 -8.87
CA GLY A 38 3.82 -22.46 -10.26
C GLY A 38 3.73 -21.37 -11.33
N ARG A 39 3.53 -20.10 -10.95
CA ARG A 39 3.51 -18.97 -11.89
C ARG A 39 4.85 -18.24 -11.86
N LYS A 40 5.32 -17.86 -13.05
CA LYS A 40 6.43 -16.92 -13.18
C LYS A 40 5.95 -15.51 -12.87
N VAL A 41 6.63 -14.89 -11.92
CA VAL A 41 6.50 -13.49 -11.52
C VAL A 41 7.90 -12.87 -11.52
N TRP A 42 8.01 -11.55 -11.39
CA TRP A 42 9.33 -10.97 -11.21
C TRP A 42 9.91 -11.37 -9.84
N PRO A 43 11.22 -11.65 -9.76
CA PRO A 43 11.87 -11.94 -8.48
C PRO A 43 11.93 -10.69 -7.60
N LEU A 44 11.85 -10.89 -6.28
CA LEU A 44 12.05 -9.84 -5.30
C LEU A 44 13.20 -10.20 -4.35
N ALA A 45 14.08 -9.25 -4.05
CA ALA A 45 15.12 -9.44 -3.06
C ALA A 45 14.60 -9.18 -1.65
N ASP A 46 15.02 -9.97 -0.65
CA ASP A 46 14.84 -9.59 0.76
C ASP A 46 15.79 -8.43 1.06
N ILE A 47 15.23 -7.24 1.22
CA ILE A 47 15.98 -6.01 1.46
C ILE A 47 16.02 -5.62 2.95
N ALA A 48 15.25 -6.31 3.80
CA ALA A 48 15.45 -6.20 5.25
C ALA A 48 16.77 -6.89 5.62
N LEU A 49 16.95 -8.15 5.21
CA LEU A 49 18.04 -9.01 5.69
C LEU A 49 18.07 -9.06 7.23
N ALA A 50 16.90 -9.17 7.85
CA ALA A 50 16.81 -9.40 9.29
C ALA A 50 17.45 -10.75 9.64
N SER A 51 18.26 -10.77 10.69
CA SER A 51 19.02 -11.95 11.12
C SER A 51 18.71 -12.37 12.56
N GLY A 52 18.20 -11.43 13.38
CA GLY A 52 17.65 -11.69 14.70
C GLY A 52 16.15 -11.94 14.68
N ARG A 53 15.57 -12.26 15.83
CA ARG A 53 14.13 -12.50 15.96
C ARG A 53 13.31 -11.30 15.51
N THR A 54 12.21 -11.56 14.81
CA THR A 54 11.19 -10.55 14.46
C THR A 54 9.87 -10.80 15.21
N ILE A 55 9.84 -11.83 16.05
CA ILE A 55 8.75 -12.16 16.96
C ILE A 55 9.32 -12.59 18.31
N MET A 56 8.56 -12.36 19.38
CA MET A 56 8.91 -12.69 20.76
C MET A 56 9.41 -14.13 20.94
N TYR A 57 8.69 -15.08 20.34
CA TYR A 57 9.00 -16.50 20.39
C TYR A 57 9.16 -17.04 18.96
N GLY A 58 10.39 -17.09 18.47
CA GLY A 58 10.67 -17.60 17.13
C GLY A 58 11.96 -17.07 16.54
N GLY A 59 11.95 -16.93 15.21
CA GLY A 59 13.05 -16.40 14.40
C GLY A 59 12.62 -15.21 13.56
N VAL A 60 13.14 -15.13 12.33
CA VAL A 60 12.77 -14.11 11.35
C VAL A 60 11.53 -14.58 10.58
N ILE A 61 10.41 -13.89 10.73
CA ILE A 61 9.16 -14.16 9.98
C ILE A 61 8.57 -12.90 9.32
N ASP A 62 9.07 -11.72 9.67
CA ASP A 62 8.73 -10.44 9.07
C ASP A 62 9.77 -10.05 8.02
N HIS A 63 9.29 -9.75 6.81
CA HIS A 63 10.16 -9.52 5.65
C HIS A 63 9.84 -8.19 4.97
N ILE A 64 10.87 -7.60 4.37
CA ILE A 64 10.72 -6.49 3.42
C ILE A 64 11.34 -6.96 2.11
N PHE A 65 10.52 -7.10 1.08
CA PHE A 65 10.95 -7.49 -0.26
C PHE A 65 10.95 -6.28 -1.21
N GLY A 66 11.99 -6.14 -2.01
CA GLY A 66 12.15 -5.07 -3.01
C GLY A 66 12.33 -5.62 -4.42
N SER A 67 11.78 -4.92 -5.41
CA SER A 67 12.08 -5.17 -6.82
C SER A 67 13.51 -4.71 -7.17
N HIS A 68 14.01 -5.09 -8.34
CA HIS A 68 15.40 -4.83 -8.74
C HIS A 68 15.76 -3.33 -8.84
N GLU A 69 14.77 -2.46 -9.00
CA GLU A 69 14.91 -0.99 -8.98
C GLU A 69 15.08 -0.43 -7.55
N VAL A 70 14.91 -1.27 -6.52
CA VAL A 70 15.08 -0.89 -5.12
C VAL A 70 16.46 -1.36 -4.65
N GLN A 71 17.41 -0.44 -4.60
CA GLN A 71 18.75 -0.71 -4.07
C GLN A 71 18.74 -0.60 -2.55
N ARG A 72 19.06 -1.70 -1.86
CA ARG A 72 19.27 -1.67 -0.40
C ARG A 72 20.52 -0.86 -0.06
N VAL A 73 20.38 0.07 0.87
CA VAL A 73 21.48 0.83 1.51
C VAL A 73 21.80 0.23 2.87
N ALA A 74 20.78 -0.08 3.67
CA ALA A 74 20.90 -0.75 4.96
C ALA A 74 19.60 -1.50 5.28
N GLY A 75 19.61 -2.34 6.30
CA GLY A 75 18.42 -3.02 6.79
C GLY A 75 18.75 -4.04 7.87
N GLY A 76 17.73 -4.55 8.51
CA GLY A 76 17.83 -5.63 9.48
C GLY A 76 16.77 -5.50 10.56
N ASN A 77 17.06 -6.05 11.73
CA ASN A 77 16.29 -5.80 12.94
C ASN A 77 16.47 -4.34 13.38
N SER A 78 15.42 -3.67 13.85
CA SER A 78 15.54 -2.29 14.36
C SER A 78 16.32 -2.18 15.69
N GLY A 79 16.63 -3.31 16.32
CA GLY A 79 17.18 -3.39 17.68
C GLY A 79 16.13 -3.23 18.77
N GLN A 80 14.89 -2.91 18.41
CA GLN A 80 13.75 -2.90 19.33
C GLN A 80 13.26 -4.33 19.59
N GLY A 81 12.78 -4.59 20.80
CA GLY A 81 12.39 -5.93 21.23
C GLY A 81 13.41 -6.63 22.13
N GLY A 82 14.63 -6.08 22.25
CA GLY A 82 15.64 -6.51 23.23
C GLY A 82 16.01 -8.01 23.18
N ASN A 83 16.87 -8.43 24.10
CA ASN A 83 17.24 -9.85 24.29
C ASN A 83 16.14 -10.64 25.02
N HIS A 84 14.97 -10.04 25.23
CA HIS A 84 13.99 -10.49 26.22
C HIS A 84 12.67 -10.76 25.53
N MET A 85 12.09 -11.93 25.84
CA MET A 85 10.77 -12.39 25.41
C MET A 85 9.69 -11.48 25.99
N GLN A 86 9.60 -10.23 25.50
CA GLN A 86 8.74 -9.18 26.02
C GLN A 86 7.99 -8.50 24.88
N TRP A 87 6.76 -8.07 25.19
CA TRP A 87 5.91 -7.38 24.25
C TRP A 87 6.45 -5.96 24.05
N LEU A 88 6.57 -5.54 22.79
CA LEU A 88 6.94 -4.17 22.44
C LEU A 88 5.64 -3.37 22.21
N ASN A 89 5.24 -2.52 23.16
CA ASN A 89 4.03 -1.71 23.04
C ASN A 89 2.77 -2.53 22.68
N SER A 90 2.58 -3.68 23.34
CA SER A 90 1.50 -4.64 23.04
C SER A 90 1.57 -5.33 21.66
N ALA A 91 2.73 -5.31 21.01
CA ALA A 91 3.05 -6.16 19.87
C ALA A 91 4.02 -7.28 20.28
N ASP A 92 3.76 -8.49 19.83
CA ASP A 92 4.65 -9.65 19.93
C ASP A 92 5.65 -9.70 18.78
N HIS A 93 5.49 -8.86 17.75
CA HIS A 93 6.44 -8.68 16.66
C HIS A 93 7.38 -7.48 16.89
N PHE A 94 8.60 -7.62 16.38
CA PHE A 94 9.65 -6.62 16.46
C PHE A 94 9.88 -5.98 15.09
N PRO A 95 9.98 -4.64 15.01
CA PRO A 95 10.17 -3.95 13.74
C PRO A 95 11.44 -4.38 13.02
N VAL A 96 11.31 -4.63 11.72
CA VAL A 96 12.42 -4.71 10.77
C VAL A 96 12.44 -3.45 9.92
N TYR A 97 13.60 -3.10 9.38
CA TYR A 97 13.75 -1.92 8.55
C TYR A 97 14.57 -2.20 7.30
N ALA A 98 14.37 -1.36 6.29
CA ALA A 98 15.23 -1.26 5.13
C ALA A 98 15.38 0.23 4.78
N LYS A 99 16.63 0.69 4.67
CA LYS A 99 16.97 1.97 4.05
C LYS A 99 17.28 1.67 2.58
N VAL A 100 16.61 2.37 1.67
CA VAL A 100 16.69 2.08 0.24
C VAL A 100 16.99 3.33 -0.57
N LYS A 101 17.61 3.12 -1.73
CA LYS A 101 17.65 4.07 -2.82
C LYS A 101 16.81 3.49 -3.96
N VAL A 102 15.88 4.28 -4.46
CA VAL A 102 15.09 3.89 -5.63
C VAL A 102 15.83 4.42 -6.85
N SER A 103 16.23 3.54 -7.76
CA SER A 103 16.79 3.95 -9.05
C SER A 103 15.65 4.32 -9.99
N GLY A 104 15.78 5.49 -10.62
CA GLY A 104 14.74 6.06 -11.46
C GLY A 104 13.85 7.00 -10.67
N GLU A 105 14.18 8.29 -10.70
CA GLU A 105 13.11 9.26 -10.85
C GLU A 105 12.34 8.81 -12.08
N PRO A 106 11.06 8.41 -11.97
CA PRO A 106 10.29 8.17 -13.19
C PRO A 106 10.41 9.46 -13.96
N ALA A 107 10.87 9.40 -15.23
CA ALA A 107 10.58 10.49 -16.15
C ALA A 107 9.10 10.77 -15.92
N ALA A 108 8.78 12.00 -15.51
CA ALA A 108 7.41 12.40 -15.24
C ALA A 108 6.57 11.78 -16.36
N PRO A 109 5.46 11.06 -16.04
CA PRO A 109 4.68 10.44 -17.09
C PRO A 109 4.47 11.52 -18.13
N THR A 110 4.97 11.30 -19.35
CA THR A 110 4.63 12.18 -20.46
C THR A 110 3.13 12.02 -20.55
N LEU A 111 2.40 12.91 -19.88
CA LEU A 111 0.96 12.97 -20.00
C LEU A 111 0.78 13.05 -21.50
N ALA A 112 0.17 12.02 -22.09
CA ALA A 112 -0.31 12.14 -23.45
C ALA A 112 -1.06 13.48 -23.50
N PRO A 113 -0.78 14.35 -24.48
CA PRO A 113 -1.47 15.62 -24.57
C PRO A 113 -2.96 15.33 -24.41
N ALA A 114 -3.59 16.01 -23.44
CA ALA A 114 -5.01 15.85 -23.20
C ALA A 114 -5.70 15.98 -24.57
N PRO A 115 -6.62 15.06 -24.94
CA PRO A 115 -7.37 15.23 -26.18
C PRO A 115 -7.96 16.63 -26.16
N THR A 116 -7.77 17.37 -27.26
CA THR A 116 -8.35 18.70 -27.42
C THR A 116 -9.82 18.60 -27.05
N PRO A 117 -10.31 19.40 -26.09
CA PRO A 117 -11.73 19.41 -25.77
C PRO A 117 -12.50 19.61 -27.07
N PRO A 118 -13.54 18.80 -27.35
CA PRO A 118 -14.42 19.11 -28.46
C PRO A 118 -14.92 20.54 -28.30
N ALA A 119 -15.04 21.25 -29.42
CA ALA A 119 -15.55 22.62 -29.42
C ALA A 119 -16.83 22.69 -28.58
N PRO A 120 -16.99 23.73 -27.74
CA PRO A 120 -18.20 23.88 -26.94
C PRO A 120 -19.41 23.85 -27.90
N PRO A 121 -20.46 23.06 -27.58
CA PRO A 121 -21.66 23.08 -28.39
C PRO A 121 -22.23 24.50 -28.41
N THR A 122 -22.58 24.99 -29.60
CA THR A 122 -23.35 26.21 -29.77
C THR A 122 -24.64 26.06 -28.95
N LEU A 123 -24.81 26.92 -27.94
CA LEU A 123 -25.97 26.90 -27.07
C LEU A 123 -27.22 27.19 -27.91
N ALA A 124 -28.09 26.19 -28.03
CA ALA A 124 -29.48 26.40 -28.42
C ALA A 124 -30.21 27.20 -27.32
N PRO A 125 -31.24 27.98 -27.66
CA PRO A 125 -32.03 28.71 -26.67
C PRO A 125 -32.63 27.76 -25.60
N PRO A 126 -32.87 28.26 -24.39
CA PRO A 126 -33.20 27.43 -23.24
C PRO A 126 -34.53 26.70 -23.46
N ALA A 127 -34.49 25.38 -23.35
CA ALA A 127 -35.67 24.58 -23.11
C ALA A 127 -36.02 24.61 -21.61
N ASP A 128 -37.31 24.47 -21.33
CA ASP A 128 -37.96 24.44 -20.01
C ASP A 128 -37.24 23.60 -18.93
N PRO A 129 -37.48 23.88 -17.63
CA PRO A 129 -36.73 23.31 -16.52
C PRO A 129 -36.79 21.77 -16.51
N ALA A 130 -35.67 21.15 -16.84
CA ALA A 130 -35.47 19.71 -16.72
C ALA A 130 -35.30 19.29 -15.26
N THR A 131 -36.03 18.23 -14.90
CA THR A 131 -35.98 17.46 -13.66
C THR A 131 -34.53 17.18 -13.20
N PRO A 132 -34.21 17.30 -11.90
CA PRO A 132 -32.86 17.07 -11.40
C PRO A 132 -32.36 15.64 -11.68
N ALA A 133 -31.11 15.56 -12.16
CA ALA A 133 -30.39 14.30 -12.35
C ALA A 133 -30.26 13.50 -11.04
N PRO A 134 -30.26 12.16 -11.09
CA PRO A 134 -30.14 11.33 -9.89
C PRO A 134 -28.78 11.55 -9.23
N THR A 135 -28.82 11.85 -7.93
CA THR A 135 -27.65 11.90 -7.05
C THR A 135 -26.89 10.56 -7.13
N PRO A 136 -25.55 10.54 -7.21
CA PRO A 136 -24.80 9.28 -7.10
C PRO A 136 -25.16 8.59 -5.78
N PRO A 137 -25.25 7.25 -5.75
CA PRO A 137 -25.71 6.54 -4.57
C PRO A 137 -24.79 6.83 -3.38
N ARG A 138 -25.37 7.40 -2.32
CA ARG A 138 -24.72 7.54 -1.00
C ARG A 138 -24.28 6.14 -0.53
N CYS A 139 -23.10 6.02 0.10
CA CYS A 139 -22.69 4.77 0.75
C CYS A 139 -23.79 4.31 1.71
N ALA A 140 -24.42 3.18 1.43
CA ALA A 140 -25.38 2.56 2.34
C ALA A 140 -24.64 2.03 3.58
N ALA A 141 -25.22 2.20 4.77
CA ALA A 141 -24.60 1.77 6.03
C ALA A 141 -24.24 0.27 6.04
N SER A 142 -25.00 -0.55 5.30
CA SER A 142 -24.75 -1.98 5.10
C SER A 142 -23.45 -2.30 4.33
N SER A 143 -22.89 -1.33 3.61
CA SER A 143 -21.71 -1.51 2.74
C SER A 143 -20.39 -1.11 3.42
N VAL A 144 -20.43 -0.74 4.70
CA VAL A 144 -19.25 -0.35 5.49
C VAL A 144 -18.59 -1.58 6.07
N GLN A 145 -17.43 -1.98 5.54
CA GLN A 145 -16.70 -3.16 5.99
C GLN A 145 -15.33 -2.86 6.59
N ARG A 146 -14.89 -3.75 7.48
CA ARG A 146 -13.64 -3.62 8.24
C ARG A 146 -12.38 -3.90 7.40
N ARG A 147 -12.51 -4.51 6.21
CA ARG A 147 -11.42 -4.82 5.25
C ARG A 147 -11.88 -4.43 3.84
N ARG A 148 -10.97 -3.97 2.98
CA ARG A 148 -11.32 -3.53 1.61
C ARG A 148 -11.74 -4.73 0.75
N HIS A 149 -12.93 -4.63 0.17
CA HIS A 149 -13.38 -5.33 -1.04
C HIS A 149 -13.83 -4.30 -2.09
N GLU A 150 -13.90 -4.74 -3.35
CA GLU A 150 -14.42 -3.92 -4.45
C GLU A 150 -15.87 -3.49 -4.12
N GLY A 151 -16.12 -2.18 -4.07
CA GLY A 151 -17.42 -1.62 -3.64
C GLY A 151 -17.58 -1.30 -2.15
N SER A 152 -16.53 -1.41 -1.32
CA SER A 152 -16.60 -1.05 0.12
C SER A 152 -16.09 0.37 0.43
N CYS A 153 -16.83 1.11 1.25
CA CYS A 153 -16.42 2.43 1.77
C CYS A 153 -15.55 2.22 3.03
N SER A 154 -14.31 2.73 3.05
CA SER A 154 -13.34 2.47 4.13
C SER A 154 -13.09 3.69 5.03
N CYS A 155 -13.92 3.90 6.04
CA CYS A 155 -13.63 4.80 7.17
C CYS A 155 -13.50 3.96 8.45
N ARG A 156 -12.27 3.63 8.84
CA ARG A 156 -12.01 2.88 10.08
C ARG A 156 -11.87 3.86 11.24
N ARG A 157 -12.93 3.89 12.06
CA ARG A 157 -13.01 4.34 13.47
C ARG A 157 -13.48 5.78 13.66
N ARG A 158 -14.61 5.87 14.39
CA ARG A 158 -15.14 6.95 15.27
C ARG A 158 -14.73 8.37 14.90
N ASP A 159 -15.71 9.25 14.72
CA ASP A 159 -15.51 10.70 14.55
C ASP A 159 -14.33 11.18 15.40
N GLY A 160 -13.23 11.54 14.74
CA GLY A 160 -11.96 11.72 15.42
C GLY A 160 -10.77 11.97 14.47
N PRO A 161 -9.76 12.72 14.95
CA PRO A 161 -8.53 12.96 14.21
C PRO A 161 -7.68 11.69 14.11
N SER A 162 -6.89 11.60 13.03
CA SER A 162 -5.88 10.57 12.86
C SER A 162 -4.84 10.64 13.98
N SER A 163 -4.12 9.55 14.22
CA SER A 163 -3.00 9.51 15.18
C SER A 163 -1.87 10.49 14.84
N THR A 164 -1.86 11.06 13.63
CA THR A 164 -0.90 12.09 13.20
C THR A 164 -1.45 13.50 13.33
N GLY A 165 -2.75 13.68 13.62
CA GLY A 165 -3.41 14.98 13.68
C GLY A 165 -3.54 15.71 12.34
N LEU A 166 -3.20 15.07 11.22
CA LEU A 166 -3.17 15.70 9.88
C LEU A 166 -4.46 15.51 9.07
N TYR A 167 -5.31 14.57 9.46
CA TYR A 167 -6.59 14.33 8.80
C TYR A 167 -7.61 13.78 9.80
N LYS A 168 -8.90 13.92 9.50
CA LYS A 168 -10.00 13.33 10.28
C LYS A 168 -11.06 12.74 9.35
N CYS A 169 -11.78 11.74 9.85
CA CYS A 169 -12.98 11.24 9.20
C CYS A 169 -14.18 12.10 9.62
N VAL A 170 -14.96 12.61 8.66
CA VAL A 170 -16.25 13.27 8.90
C VAL A 170 -17.30 12.54 8.06
N GLY A 171 -18.12 11.71 8.70
CA GLY A 171 -19.01 10.81 7.96
C GLY A 171 -18.22 9.86 7.04
N ASN A 172 -18.43 9.97 5.73
CA ASN A 172 -17.76 9.15 4.71
C ASN A 172 -16.54 9.84 4.07
N ASP A 173 -16.23 11.07 4.45
CA ASP A 173 -15.19 11.88 3.81
C ASP A 173 -13.92 11.97 4.67
N ILE A 174 -12.77 12.12 4.00
CA ILE A 174 -11.49 12.44 4.62
C ILE A 174 -11.24 13.94 4.48
N VAL A 175 -11.09 14.63 5.61
CA VAL A 175 -10.82 16.07 5.66
C VAL A 175 -9.41 16.29 6.22
N MET A 176 -8.58 17.05 5.50
CA MET A 176 -7.27 17.50 6.00
C MET A 176 -7.46 18.56 7.08
N THR A 177 -6.75 18.45 8.20
CA THR A 177 -6.76 19.47 9.25
C THR A 177 -5.69 20.53 8.99
N PRO A 178 -6.03 21.83 9.01
CA PRO A 178 -5.02 22.90 8.99
C PRO A 178 -4.08 22.75 10.20
N ARG A 179 -2.81 23.07 10.01
CA ARG A 179 -1.83 23.18 11.10
C ARG A 179 -2.08 24.43 11.93
#